data_AF-A0A9X2NGK7-F1
#
_entry.id   AF-A0A9X2NGK7-F1
#
_cell.length_a   1.000
_cell.length_b   1.000
_cell.length_c   1.000
_cell.angle_alpha   90.00
_cell.angle_beta   90.00
_cell.angle_gamma   90.00
#
_symmetry.space_group_name_H-M   'P 1'
#
loop_
_entity.id
_entity.type
_entity.pdbx_description
1 polymer ?
#
loop_
_entity_poly.entity_id
_entity_poly.type
_entity_poly.pdbx_seq_one_letter_code
_entity_poly.pdbx_strand_id
1 'polypeptide(L)'
;MNLSDPLGAATQARPYLRPGEALRWAAYGRGFAFDIRGLTPDGQPAKGLLRKVGSGVAGFAGDFVFEAIAGGEGDSGSDKPPPPQVVAFGERAGVLAHELLRPLPVRAAVRRLWVLTPQRLLVLDEHVPAPAPEPQKSFLGKAIGFGRDVAAILTDRTKTYGDNREGEPIALRGFGPAAELPRDRVARVDVAKRGRKPVLRMSLVDGSGLDFRFDADDHFDWLLARTNGAR
;
A
#
# COMPACT_ATOMS: atom_id res chain seq x y z
N MET A 1 -15.92 0.55 14.41
CA MET A 1 -16.17 0.81 12.99
C MET A 1 -17.04 2.04 12.92
N ASN A 2 -16.46 3.17 12.60
CA ASN A 2 -17.19 4.41 12.36
C ASN A 2 -17.79 4.34 10.94
N LEU A 3 -18.95 4.93 10.69
CA LEU A 3 -19.60 4.92 9.36
C LEU A 3 -18.78 5.68 8.29
N SER A 4 -17.80 6.47 8.74
CA SER A 4 -16.80 7.13 7.90
C SER A 4 -15.62 6.24 7.51
N ASP A 5 -15.46 5.06 8.11
CA ASP A 5 -14.35 4.17 7.82
C ASP A 5 -14.56 3.54 6.43
N PRO A 6 -13.50 3.41 5.61
CA PRO A 6 -13.62 2.68 4.36
C PRO A 6 -14.05 1.24 4.62
N LEU A 7 -14.82 0.66 3.69
CA LEU A 7 -15.14 -0.77 3.73
C LEU A 7 -13.88 -1.59 4.01
N GLY A 8 -14.02 -2.61 4.85
CA GLY A 8 -12.91 -3.48 5.23
C GLY A 8 -12.21 -4.06 4.00
N ALA A 9 -10.89 -4.17 4.07
CA ALA A 9 -10.05 -4.66 2.97
C ALA A 9 -10.51 -6.02 2.42
N ALA A 10 -10.98 -6.92 3.29
CA ALA A 10 -11.53 -8.22 2.89
C ALA A 10 -12.78 -8.09 2.01
N THR A 11 -13.67 -7.13 2.31
CA THR A 11 -14.87 -6.87 1.52
C THR A 11 -14.51 -6.33 0.14
N GLN A 12 -13.56 -5.39 0.06
CA GLN A 12 -13.09 -4.87 -1.22
C GLN A 12 -12.36 -5.91 -2.07
N ALA A 13 -11.69 -6.89 -1.47
CA ALA A 13 -10.93 -7.91 -2.20
C ALA A 13 -11.84 -8.94 -2.90
N ARG A 14 -13.04 -9.20 -2.37
CA ARG A 14 -13.93 -10.29 -2.82
C ARG A 14 -14.20 -10.32 -4.33
N PRO A 15 -14.52 -9.20 -5.01
CA PRO A 15 -14.78 -9.20 -6.45
C PRO A 15 -13.58 -9.62 -7.31
N TYR A 16 -12.37 -9.58 -6.76
CA TYR A 16 -11.12 -9.85 -7.49
C TYR A 16 -10.61 -11.30 -7.29
N LEU A 17 -11.32 -12.09 -6.49
CA LEU A 17 -11.02 -13.50 -6.28
C LEU A 17 -11.53 -14.32 -7.47
N ARG A 18 -10.74 -15.31 -7.90
CA ARG A 18 -11.18 -16.30 -8.88
C ARG A 18 -12.28 -17.18 -8.28
N PRO A 19 -13.16 -17.80 -9.09
CA PRO A 19 -14.13 -18.77 -8.58
C PRO A 19 -13.46 -19.86 -7.73
N GLY A 20 -13.94 -20.06 -6.51
CA GLY A 20 -13.38 -21.04 -5.55
C GLY A 20 -12.09 -20.60 -4.84
N GLU A 21 -11.54 -19.42 -5.15
CA GLU A 21 -10.37 -18.87 -4.46
C GLU A 21 -10.77 -18.33 -3.08
N ALA A 22 -10.22 -18.94 -2.02
CA ALA A 22 -10.47 -18.49 -0.66
C ALA A 22 -9.56 -17.30 -0.29
N LEU A 23 -10.13 -16.28 0.34
CA LEU A 23 -9.35 -15.19 0.92
C LEU A 23 -8.62 -15.68 2.19
N ARG A 24 -7.30 -15.43 2.30
CA ARG A 24 -6.58 -15.59 3.58
C ARG A 24 -6.66 -14.31 4.39
N TRP A 25 -6.20 -13.22 3.80
CA TRP A 25 -6.33 -11.88 4.35
C TRP A 25 -6.24 -10.84 3.24
N ALA A 26 -6.75 -9.65 3.53
CA ALA A 26 -6.52 -8.48 2.72
C ALA A 26 -6.23 -7.30 3.64
N ALA A 27 -5.35 -6.41 3.22
CA ALA A 27 -4.95 -5.24 3.98
C ALA A 27 -4.69 -4.06 3.04
N TYR A 28 -5.09 -2.87 3.48
CA TYR A 28 -4.67 -1.65 2.80
C TYR A 28 -3.20 -1.38 3.13
N GLY A 29 -2.44 -1.03 2.10
CA GLY A 29 -1.04 -0.64 2.20
C GLY A 29 -0.85 0.77 1.62
N ARG A 30 -0.12 1.62 2.34
CA ARG A 30 0.28 2.96 1.90
C ARG A 30 1.77 2.96 1.56
N GLY A 31 2.03 3.20 0.28
CA GLY A 31 3.37 3.25 -0.28
C GLY A 31 4.16 1.95 -0.08
N PHE A 32 5.35 1.93 -0.65
CA PHE A 32 6.33 0.90 -0.36
C PHE A 32 7.73 1.49 -0.51
N ALA A 33 8.76 0.74 -0.13
CA ALA A 33 10.16 1.12 -0.36
C ALA A 33 10.99 -0.11 -0.68
N PHE A 34 12.20 0.11 -1.19
CA PHE A 34 13.18 -0.93 -1.48
C PHE A 34 14.35 -0.87 -0.49
N ASP A 35 14.64 -2.01 0.12
CA ASP A 35 15.84 -2.33 0.88
C ASP A 35 16.64 -3.39 0.12
N ILE A 36 17.09 -2.99 -1.06
CA ILE A 36 17.77 -3.87 -2.01
C ILE A 36 19.13 -3.28 -2.31
N ARG A 37 20.18 -4.11 -2.18
CA ARG A 37 21.55 -3.67 -2.41
C ARG A 37 21.70 -3.05 -3.81
N GLY A 38 22.28 -1.85 -3.85
CA GLY A 38 22.52 -1.11 -5.08
C GLY A 38 21.32 -0.29 -5.59
N LEU A 39 20.17 -0.32 -4.88
CA LEU A 39 19.02 0.54 -5.15
C LEU A 39 18.86 1.60 -4.06
N THR A 40 18.24 2.72 -4.43
CA THR A 40 17.68 3.69 -3.49
C THR A 40 16.36 3.16 -2.92
N PRO A 41 15.82 3.79 -1.86
CA PRO A 41 14.50 3.43 -1.32
C PRO A 41 13.35 3.51 -2.32
N ASP A 42 13.51 4.31 -3.38
CA ASP A 42 12.53 4.44 -4.47
C ASP A 42 12.81 3.49 -5.65
N GLY A 43 13.74 2.54 -5.49
CA GLY A 43 14.05 1.50 -6.47
C GLY A 43 14.94 1.95 -7.62
N GLN A 44 15.50 3.16 -7.53
CA GLN A 44 16.41 3.67 -8.56
C GLN A 44 17.83 3.16 -8.31
N PRO A 45 18.66 2.93 -9.35
CA PRO A 45 20.05 2.56 -9.16
C PRO A 45 20.80 3.62 -8.32
N ALA A 46 21.47 3.18 -7.26
CA ALA A 46 22.27 4.07 -6.42
C ALA A 46 23.52 4.54 -7.19
N LYS A 47 23.47 5.78 -7.71
CA LYS A 47 24.61 6.39 -8.39
C LYS A 47 25.73 6.64 -7.36
N GLY A 48 26.81 5.85 -7.39
CA GLY A 48 28.06 6.18 -6.67
C GLY A 48 28.62 5.14 -5.69
N LEU A 49 28.01 3.95 -5.53
CA LEU A 49 28.53 2.92 -4.61
C LEU A 49 29.77 2.15 -5.13
N LEU A 50 30.33 2.54 -6.27
CA LEU A 50 31.55 1.96 -6.85
C LEU A 50 32.86 2.62 -6.36
N ARG A 51 32.82 3.60 -5.43
CA ARG A 51 34.01 4.39 -5.05
C ARG A 51 34.59 4.20 -3.65
N LYS A 52 34.10 3.27 -2.82
CA LYS A 52 34.70 3.01 -1.50
C LYS A 52 34.86 1.51 -1.21
N VAL A 53 35.78 0.88 -1.94
CA VAL A 53 36.48 -0.32 -1.46
C VAL A 53 37.87 0.12 -1.08
N GLY A 54 38.00 0.66 0.13
CA GLY A 54 39.25 1.18 0.67
C GLY A 54 39.05 1.54 2.13
N SER A 55 39.76 0.82 2.99
CA SER A 55 39.84 0.91 4.47
C SER A 55 38.59 0.53 5.28
N GLY A 56 38.58 -0.74 5.72
CA GLY A 56 38.51 -1.05 7.15
C GLY A 56 37.15 -0.99 7.85
N VAL A 57 36.86 -2.07 8.58
CA VAL A 57 35.81 -2.28 9.59
C VAL A 57 34.45 -2.79 9.06
N ALA A 58 34.31 -4.11 9.19
CA ALA A 58 33.14 -4.89 9.59
C ALA A 58 31.74 -4.25 9.53
N GLY A 59 30.83 -4.91 8.82
CA GLY A 59 29.38 -4.83 9.11
C GLY A 59 28.55 -3.84 8.29
N PHE A 60 28.73 -3.77 6.96
CA PHE A 60 27.82 -2.99 6.09
C PHE A 60 26.77 -3.89 5.43
N ALA A 61 25.79 -4.31 6.21
CA ALA A 61 24.53 -4.86 5.71
C ALA A 61 23.39 -4.35 6.61
N GLY A 62 22.63 -3.37 6.14
CA GLY A 62 21.28 -3.08 6.67
C GLY A 62 21.05 -1.73 7.35
N ASP A 63 22.02 -1.11 8.02
CA ASP A 63 21.69 0.00 8.95
C ASP A 63 21.62 1.40 8.33
N PHE A 64 22.38 1.71 7.28
CA PHE A 64 22.49 3.11 6.80
C PHE A 64 21.26 3.63 6.05
N VAL A 65 20.39 2.75 5.54
CA VAL A 65 19.10 3.14 4.95
C VAL A 65 17.98 3.09 6.00
N PHE A 66 18.20 2.38 7.10
CA PHE A 66 17.17 2.10 8.10
C PHE A 66 16.87 3.30 8.99
N GLU A 67 17.88 4.04 9.48
CA GLU A 67 17.62 5.21 10.35
C GLU A 67 16.84 6.34 9.66
N ALA A 68 17.04 6.51 8.35
CA ALA A 68 16.36 7.55 7.57
C ALA A 68 14.91 7.21 7.19
N ILE A 69 14.52 5.93 7.20
CA ILE A 69 13.17 5.46 6.81
C ILE A 69 12.37 4.91 8.00
N ALA A 70 13.06 4.36 9.00
CA ALA A 70 12.43 3.70 10.14
C ALA A 70 12.11 4.66 11.31
N GLY A 71 12.49 5.93 11.20
CA GLY A 71 12.30 6.91 12.27
C GLY A 71 13.23 6.64 13.42
N GLY A 72 14.45 7.18 13.35
CA GLY A 72 15.21 7.45 14.57
C GLY A 72 14.37 8.35 15.50
N GLU A 73 14.31 8.00 16.77
CA GLU A 73 13.78 8.84 17.87
C GLU A 73 14.60 10.12 17.92
N GLY A 74 14.20 11.12 17.14
CA GLY A 74 14.92 12.37 16.94
C GLY A 74 13.97 13.42 16.39
N ASP A 75 13.39 14.14 17.34
CA ASP A 75 12.62 15.38 17.28
C ASP A 75 11.46 15.54 16.27
N SER A 76 10.35 15.99 16.86
CA SER A 76 9.12 16.48 16.24
C SER A 76 9.41 17.50 15.14
N GLY A 77 9.29 17.06 13.88
CA GLY A 77 9.10 17.91 12.72
C GLY A 77 7.92 17.37 11.92
N SER A 78 6.86 18.16 11.77
CA SER A 78 5.54 17.77 11.24
C SER A 78 5.48 17.45 9.74
N ASP A 79 6.61 17.39 9.03
CA ASP A 79 6.68 17.25 7.56
C ASP A 79 7.36 15.98 7.06
N LYS A 80 7.71 15.03 7.94
CA LYS A 80 8.27 13.74 7.50
C LYS A 80 7.15 12.87 6.90
N PRO A 81 7.30 12.37 5.66
CA PRO A 81 6.30 11.47 5.09
C PRO A 81 6.15 10.22 5.97
N PRO A 82 4.94 9.62 6.05
CA PRO A 82 4.72 8.44 6.85
C PRO A 82 5.63 7.30 6.38
N PRO A 83 6.11 6.43 7.30
CA PRO A 83 6.96 5.31 6.94
C PRO A 83 6.23 4.38 5.95
N PRO A 84 6.96 3.73 5.02
CA PRO A 84 6.36 2.81 4.07
C PRO A 84 5.76 1.61 4.82
N GLN A 85 4.54 1.21 4.41
CA GLN A 85 3.87 0.05 4.99
C GLN A 85 4.34 -1.27 4.38
N VAL A 86 5.02 -1.25 3.23
CA VAL A 86 5.64 -2.43 2.62
C VAL A 86 7.08 -2.13 2.27
N VAL A 87 8.00 -3.02 2.63
CA VAL A 87 9.41 -2.92 2.26
C VAL A 87 9.83 -4.17 1.50
N ALA A 88 10.24 -4.01 0.25
CA ALA A 88 10.83 -5.08 -0.54
C ALA A 88 12.32 -5.19 -0.23
N PHE A 89 12.80 -6.39 0.12
CA PHE A 89 14.20 -6.63 0.45
C PHE A 89 14.85 -7.67 -0.48
N GLY A 90 16.17 -7.60 -0.63
CA GLY A 90 16.93 -8.56 -1.43
C GLY A 90 18.40 -8.18 -1.66
N GLU A 91 19.20 -9.14 -2.09
CA GLU A 91 20.66 -8.98 -2.23
C GLU A 91 21.10 -8.21 -3.48
N ARG A 92 20.23 -8.04 -4.48
CA ARG A 92 20.51 -7.35 -5.74
C ARG A 92 19.24 -6.91 -6.46
N ALA A 93 19.37 -5.97 -7.38
CA ALA A 93 18.30 -5.62 -8.31
C ALA A 93 17.91 -6.83 -9.20
N GLY A 94 16.64 -6.86 -9.61
CA GLY A 94 16.09 -7.91 -10.48
C GLY A 94 15.63 -9.18 -9.76
N VAL A 95 15.69 -9.22 -8.43
CA VAL A 95 15.05 -10.26 -7.62
C VAL A 95 13.52 -10.17 -7.71
N LEU A 96 12.83 -11.24 -7.35
CA LEU A 96 11.36 -11.36 -7.46
C LEU A 96 10.63 -10.22 -6.75
N ALA A 97 11.04 -9.85 -5.54
CA ALA A 97 10.42 -8.74 -4.81
C ALA A 97 10.62 -7.38 -5.52
N HIS A 98 11.78 -7.19 -6.18
CA HIS A 98 12.05 -6.00 -6.98
C HIS A 98 11.13 -5.96 -8.20
N GLU A 99 11.13 -7.03 -9.00
CA GLU A 99 10.36 -7.10 -10.25
C GLU A 99 8.85 -6.98 -10.02
N LEU A 100 8.36 -7.50 -8.88
CA LEU A 100 6.95 -7.36 -8.51
C LEU A 100 6.53 -5.90 -8.31
N LEU A 101 7.38 -5.07 -7.69
CA LEU A 101 7.02 -3.71 -7.28
C LEU A 101 7.59 -2.61 -8.17
N ARG A 102 8.62 -2.90 -8.96
CA ARG A 102 9.23 -1.94 -9.90
C ARG A 102 8.25 -1.25 -10.86
N PRO A 103 7.22 -1.92 -11.43
CA PRO A 103 6.28 -1.23 -12.33
C PRO A 103 5.29 -0.33 -11.57
N LEU A 104 5.27 -0.40 -10.24
CA LEU A 104 4.30 0.30 -9.42
C LEU A 104 4.84 1.65 -8.92
N PRO A 105 3.99 2.66 -8.74
CA PRO A 105 4.44 3.93 -8.18
C PRO A 105 4.71 3.80 -6.67
N VAL A 106 5.95 4.07 -6.26
CA VAL A 106 6.44 3.95 -4.86
C VAL A 106 5.65 4.83 -3.89
N ARG A 107 5.36 6.06 -4.31
CA ARG A 107 4.66 7.10 -3.54
C ARG A 107 3.53 7.71 -4.37
N ALA A 108 2.47 6.96 -4.58
CA ALA A 108 1.24 7.51 -5.14
C ALA A 108 0.22 7.78 -4.03
N ALA A 109 -0.64 8.79 -4.24
CA ALA A 109 -1.88 8.95 -3.48
C ALA A 109 -2.92 7.84 -3.78
N VAL A 110 -2.48 6.76 -4.45
CA VAL A 110 -3.30 5.61 -4.81
C VAL A 110 -3.40 4.71 -3.60
N ARG A 111 -4.63 4.40 -3.18
CA ARG A 111 -4.85 3.37 -2.17
C ARG A 111 -4.53 2.01 -2.80
N ARG A 112 -3.67 1.26 -2.13
CA ARG A 112 -3.30 -0.08 -2.55
C ARG A 112 -3.90 -1.11 -1.61
N LEU A 113 -4.44 -2.16 -2.20
CA LEU A 113 -5.00 -3.29 -1.48
C LEU A 113 -4.15 -4.53 -1.78
N TRP A 114 -3.58 -5.10 -0.72
CA TRP A 114 -2.81 -6.34 -0.75
C TRP A 114 -3.73 -7.49 -0.37
N VAL A 115 -3.77 -8.53 -1.20
CA VAL A 115 -4.69 -9.65 -1.05
C VAL A 115 -3.90 -10.94 -1.11
N LEU A 116 -3.88 -11.69 -0.01
CA LEU A 116 -3.29 -13.02 0.01
C LEU A 116 -4.37 -14.10 -0.11
N THR A 117 -4.14 -15.04 -1.01
CA THR A 117 -4.95 -16.24 -1.20
C THR A 117 -4.04 -17.48 -1.14
N PRO A 118 -4.59 -18.71 -1.07
CA PRO A 118 -3.79 -19.92 -1.23
C PRO A 118 -3.02 -19.99 -2.55
N GLN A 119 -3.44 -19.24 -3.57
CA GLN A 119 -2.93 -19.36 -4.94
C GLN A 119 -1.92 -18.27 -5.30
N ARG A 120 -2.02 -17.08 -4.68
CA ARG A 120 -1.22 -15.90 -5.04
C ARG A 120 -1.28 -14.80 -3.99
N LEU A 121 -0.31 -13.91 -4.05
CA LEU A 121 -0.41 -12.54 -3.55
C LEU A 121 -0.84 -11.65 -4.73
N LEU A 122 -1.97 -10.96 -4.58
CA LEU A 122 -2.51 -10.01 -5.54
C LEU A 122 -2.38 -8.59 -4.99
N VAL A 123 -1.90 -7.68 -5.82
CA VAL A 123 -1.79 -6.25 -5.54
C VAL A 123 -2.78 -5.51 -6.41
N LEU A 124 -3.65 -4.74 -5.77
CA LEU A 124 -4.70 -3.98 -6.42
C LEU A 124 -4.49 -2.49 -6.16
N ASP A 125 -4.61 -1.67 -7.20
CA ASP A 125 -4.55 -0.21 -7.09
C ASP A 125 -5.94 0.39 -7.32
N GLU A 126 -6.32 1.35 -6.47
CA GLU A 126 -7.58 2.09 -6.62
C GLU A 126 -7.53 2.86 -7.95
N HIS A 127 -8.54 2.62 -8.80
CA HIS A 127 -8.74 3.44 -9.97
C HIS A 127 -9.32 4.77 -9.52
N VAL A 128 -8.49 5.81 -9.49
CA VAL A 128 -8.99 7.18 -9.38
C VAL A 128 -9.49 7.56 -10.77
N PRO A 129 -10.81 7.72 -11.00
CA PRO A 129 -11.29 8.20 -12.27
C PRO A 129 -10.62 9.56 -12.53
N ALA A 130 -10.06 9.76 -13.71
CA ALA A 130 -9.58 11.09 -14.08
C ALA A 130 -10.74 12.08 -13.85
N PRO A 131 -10.50 13.24 -13.19
CA PRO A 131 -11.55 14.22 -13.02
C PRO A 131 -12.15 14.50 -14.39
N ALA A 132 -13.47 14.38 -14.50
CA ALA A 132 -14.17 14.67 -15.74
C ALA A 132 -13.67 16.03 -16.25
N PRO A 133 -13.32 16.17 -17.54
CA PRO A 133 -12.81 17.43 -18.07
C PRO A 133 -13.79 18.53 -17.67
N GLU A 134 -13.31 19.53 -16.95
CA GLU A 134 -14.15 20.63 -16.52
C GLU A 134 -14.88 21.17 -17.76
N PRO A 135 -16.22 21.29 -17.72
CA PRO A 135 -16.95 21.84 -18.85
C PRO A 135 -16.33 23.20 -19.14
N GLN A 136 -15.74 23.35 -20.32
CA GLN A 136 -15.13 24.59 -20.76
C GLN A 136 -16.16 25.68 -20.50
N LYS A 137 -15.83 26.60 -19.58
CA LYS A 137 -16.67 27.75 -19.28
C LYS A 137 -16.79 28.56 -20.58
N SER A 138 -17.85 28.31 -21.33
CA SER A 138 -18.27 29.20 -22.40
C SER A 138 -18.54 30.55 -21.76
N PHE A 139 -17.69 31.52 -22.07
CA PHE A 139 -17.81 32.92 -21.68
C PHE A 139 -18.97 33.64 -22.40
N LEU A 140 -20.05 32.94 -22.74
CA LEU A 140 -21.21 33.43 -23.49
C LEU A 140 -22.49 32.93 -22.80
N GLY A 141 -22.87 33.57 -21.70
CA GLY A 141 -24.11 33.24 -20.99
C GLY A 141 -24.25 33.86 -19.60
N LYS A 142 -23.75 35.08 -19.39
CA LYS A 142 -24.05 35.84 -18.16
C LYS A 142 -25.45 36.45 -18.27
N ALA A 143 -26.48 35.65 -18.01
CA ALA A 143 -27.77 36.07 -17.47
C ALA A 143 -28.69 34.85 -17.39
N ILE A 144 -29.49 34.79 -16.32
CA ILE A 144 -30.54 33.82 -16.00
C ILE A 144 -30.08 32.74 -14.99
N GLY A 145 -30.45 32.95 -13.71
CA GLY A 145 -30.64 31.82 -12.78
C GLY A 145 -30.06 31.90 -11.36
N PHE A 146 -29.76 33.07 -10.79
CA PHE A 146 -29.20 33.17 -9.42
C PHE A 146 -30.23 33.06 -8.26
N GLY A 147 -31.32 32.30 -8.43
CA GLY A 147 -32.46 32.34 -7.50
C GLY A 147 -33.00 31.01 -6.96
N ARG A 148 -32.53 29.86 -7.43
CA ARG A 148 -33.16 28.56 -7.08
C ARG A 148 -32.27 27.56 -6.31
N ASP A 149 -30.95 27.73 -6.35
CA ASP A 149 -30.03 26.72 -5.78
C ASP A 149 -29.74 26.88 -4.28
N VAL A 150 -30.10 28.01 -3.67
CA VAL A 150 -29.88 28.21 -2.22
C VAL A 150 -30.94 27.50 -1.37
N ALA A 151 -32.10 27.14 -1.94
CA ALA A 151 -33.18 26.47 -1.21
C ALA A 151 -32.92 24.97 -0.98
N ALA A 152 -32.17 24.30 -1.87
CA ALA A 152 -31.83 22.88 -1.72
C ALA A 152 -30.78 22.64 -0.62
N ILE A 153 -29.85 23.58 -0.44
CA ILE A 153 -28.78 23.48 0.57
C ILE A 153 -29.32 23.59 2.01
N LEU A 154 -30.50 24.20 2.21
CA LEU A 154 -31.15 24.34 3.53
C LEU A 154 -32.08 23.17 3.89
N THR A 155 -32.39 22.27 2.96
CA THR A 155 -33.30 21.13 3.18
C THR A 155 -32.61 19.76 3.12
N ASP A 156 -31.34 19.72 2.72
CA ASP A 156 -30.56 18.49 2.73
C ASP A 156 -30.15 18.11 4.17
N ARG A 157 -31.05 17.41 4.86
CA ARG A 157 -30.81 16.84 6.20
C ARG A 157 -30.03 15.51 6.15
N THR A 158 -29.58 15.11 4.97
CA THR A 158 -28.95 13.81 4.76
C THR A 158 -27.55 13.83 5.36
N LYS A 159 -27.31 12.99 6.38
CA LYS A 159 -25.99 12.94 7.01
C LYS A 159 -24.97 12.32 6.05
N THR A 160 -23.80 12.93 5.97
CA THR A 160 -22.63 12.39 5.28
C THR A 160 -21.67 11.78 6.29
N TYR A 161 -21.06 10.66 5.93
CA TYR A 161 -20.11 9.92 6.74
C TYR A 161 -18.88 9.60 5.88
N GLY A 162 -17.93 10.53 5.80
CA GLY A 162 -16.84 10.46 4.83
C GLY A 162 -17.40 10.52 3.40
N ASP A 163 -17.08 9.52 2.58
CA ASP A 163 -17.58 9.40 1.20
C ASP A 163 -19.00 8.80 1.12
N ASN A 164 -19.62 8.43 2.25
CA ASN A 164 -20.92 7.76 2.29
C ASN A 164 -22.06 8.74 2.64
N ARG A 165 -23.27 8.48 2.13
CA ARG A 165 -24.50 9.22 2.45
C ARG A 165 -25.53 8.34 3.14
N GLU A 166 -26.25 8.92 4.09
CA GLU A 166 -27.38 8.27 4.75
C GLU A 166 -28.46 7.87 3.72
N GLY A 167 -28.91 6.62 3.77
CA GLY A 167 -29.92 6.07 2.85
C GLY A 167 -29.36 5.51 1.53
N GLU A 168 -28.08 5.71 1.22
CA GLU A 168 -27.42 5.15 0.04
C GLU A 168 -26.64 3.87 0.38
N PRO A 169 -26.68 2.81 -0.45
CA PRO A 169 -25.82 1.65 -0.28
C PRO A 169 -24.34 2.05 -0.37
N ILE A 170 -23.52 1.54 0.55
CA ILE A 170 -22.08 1.78 0.52
C ILE A 170 -21.48 1.09 -0.72
N ALA A 171 -21.06 1.88 -1.69
CA ALA A 171 -20.45 1.37 -2.91
C ALA A 171 -19.04 0.79 -2.64
N LEU A 172 -18.72 -0.30 -3.34
CA LEU A 172 -17.35 -0.78 -3.41
C LEU A 172 -16.51 0.23 -4.21
N ARG A 173 -15.24 0.37 -3.83
CA ARG A 173 -14.31 1.21 -4.57
C ARG A 173 -13.84 0.46 -5.80
N GLY A 174 -13.62 1.17 -6.90
CA GLY A 174 -13.06 0.59 -8.11
C GLY A 174 -11.57 0.32 -7.93
N PHE A 175 -11.17 -0.94 -7.85
CA PHE A 175 -9.77 -1.37 -7.93
C PHE A 175 -9.47 -2.06 -9.27
N GLY A 176 -8.20 -2.02 -9.67
CA GLY A 176 -7.67 -2.81 -10.78
C GLY A 176 -6.42 -3.61 -10.37
N PRO A 177 -6.17 -4.79 -10.98
CA PRO A 177 -4.95 -5.56 -10.73
C PRO A 177 -3.71 -4.78 -11.17
N ALA A 178 -2.77 -4.61 -10.25
CA ALA A 178 -1.53 -3.88 -10.46
C ALA A 178 -0.33 -4.85 -10.55
N ALA A 179 -0.31 -5.90 -9.72
CA ALA A 179 0.71 -6.93 -9.75
C ALA A 179 0.18 -8.25 -9.16
N GLU A 180 0.78 -9.38 -9.57
CA GLU A 180 0.46 -10.71 -9.05
C GLU A 180 1.74 -11.51 -8.83
N LEU A 181 1.83 -12.16 -7.67
CA LEU A 181 2.89 -13.10 -7.33
C LEU A 181 2.29 -14.49 -7.04
N PRO A 182 2.55 -15.49 -7.90
CA PRO A 182 2.06 -16.85 -7.69
C PRO A 182 2.57 -17.48 -6.38
N ARG A 183 1.77 -18.38 -5.77
CA ARG A 183 2.09 -19.03 -4.49
C ARG A 183 3.38 -19.84 -4.53
N ASP A 184 3.72 -20.46 -5.65
CA ASP A 184 4.95 -21.26 -5.84
C ASP A 184 6.23 -20.43 -5.72
N ARG A 185 6.14 -19.11 -5.86
CA ARG A 185 7.25 -18.16 -5.63
C ARG A 185 7.43 -17.78 -4.17
N VAL A 186 6.47 -18.08 -3.31
CA VAL A 186 6.52 -17.78 -1.87
C VAL A 186 7.14 -18.96 -1.13
N ALA A 187 8.33 -18.76 -0.57
CA ALA A 187 9.01 -19.78 0.22
C ALA A 187 8.36 -19.94 1.60
N ARG A 188 8.14 -18.83 2.32
CA ARG A 188 7.50 -18.84 3.64
C ARG A 188 6.89 -17.48 3.99
N VAL A 189 6.00 -17.51 4.99
CA VAL A 189 5.51 -16.32 5.67
C VAL A 189 5.70 -16.51 7.16
N ASP A 190 6.29 -15.53 7.83
CA ASP A 190 6.63 -15.55 9.25
C ASP A 190 6.50 -14.16 9.89
N VAL A 191 6.45 -14.11 11.22
CA VAL A 191 6.58 -12.84 11.95
C VAL A 191 8.07 -12.59 12.16
N ALA A 192 8.56 -11.48 11.62
CA ALA A 192 9.95 -11.06 11.76
C ALA A 192 10.02 -9.71 12.46
N LYS A 193 11.24 -9.20 12.64
CA LYS A 193 11.49 -7.83 13.09
C LYS A 193 12.20 -7.06 12.00
N ARG A 194 11.79 -5.82 11.79
CA ARG A 194 12.50 -4.82 10.98
C ARG A 194 12.79 -3.64 11.89
N GLY A 195 14.05 -3.53 12.32
CA GLY A 195 14.45 -2.73 13.48
C GLY A 195 13.80 -3.26 14.77
N ARG A 196 13.18 -2.37 15.54
CA ARG A 196 12.48 -2.72 16.78
C ARG A 196 11.02 -3.15 16.59
N LYS A 197 10.43 -2.97 15.39
CA LYS A 197 9.01 -3.25 15.16
C LYS A 197 8.78 -4.63 14.53
N PRO A 198 7.73 -5.36 14.95
CA PRO A 198 7.33 -6.59 14.29
C PRO A 198 6.78 -6.30 12.89
N VAL A 199 6.96 -7.28 11.99
CA VAL A 199 6.45 -7.24 10.60
C VAL A 199 5.96 -8.63 10.20
N LEU A 200 4.98 -8.70 9.29
CA LEU A 200 4.73 -9.94 8.56
C LEU A 200 5.75 -10.02 7.42
N ARG A 201 6.67 -10.97 7.48
CA ARG A 201 7.66 -11.22 6.43
C ARG A 201 7.16 -12.29 5.50
N MET A 202 7.17 -12.00 4.20
CA MET A 202 6.99 -12.99 3.14
C MET A 202 8.32 -13.16 2.41
N SER A 203 8.98 -14.29 2.64
CA SER A 203 10.21 -14.66 1.93
C SER A 203 9.88 -15.41 0.66
N LEU A 204 10.59 -15.09 -0.42
CA LEU A 204 10.46 -15.67 -1.74
C LEU A 204 11.56 -16.71 -2.00
N VAL A 205 11.34 -17.53 -3.02
CA VAL A 205 12.24 -18.66 -3.36
C VAL A 205 13.65 -18.24 -3.76
N ASP A 206 13.86 -16.97 -4.15
CA ASP A 206 15.17 -16.41 -4.52
C ASP A 206 15.86 -15.68 -3.35
N GLY A 207 15.33 -15.80 -2.12
CA GLY A 207 15.85 -15.16 -0.92
C GLY A 207 15.40 -13.70 -0.74
N SER A 208 14.74 -13.09 -1.74
CA SER A 208 14.13 -11.77 -1.59
C SER A 208 12.79 -11.85 -0.85
N GLY A 209 12.16 -10.72 -0.56
CA GLY A 209 10.85 -10.74 0.08
C GLY A 209 10.21 -9.39 0.35
N LEU A 210 9.06 -9.45 1.02
CA LEU A 210 8.27 -8.29 1.41
C LEU A 210 8.06 -8.30 2.92
N ASP A 211 8.32 -7.18 3.57
CA ASP A 211 7.95 -6.94 4.96
C ASP A 211 6.74 -6.02 5.02
N PHE A 212 5.64 -6.50 5.61
CA PHE A 212 4.40 -5.75 5.79
C PHE A 212 4.32 -5.16 7.20
N ARG A 213 4.07 -3.86 7.26
CA ARG A 213 3.87 -3.00 8.45
C ARG A 213 2.49 -2.36 8.35
N PHE A 214 1.45 -3.17 8.43
CA PHE A 214 0.10 -2.63 8.49
C PHE A 214 -0.10 -1.95 9.85
N ASP A 215 -0.90 -0.88 9.91
CA ASP A 215 -1.11 0.00 11.09
C ASP A 215 -1.77 -0.70 12.30
N ALA A 216 -1.81 -2.03 12.32
CA ALA A 216 -2.41 -2.85 13.35
C ALA A 216 -1.28 -3.58 14.08
N ASP A 217 -0.62 -2.86 14.98
CA ASP A 217 0.64 -3.26 15.64
C ASP A 217 0.56 -4.63 16.39
N ASP A 218 -0.64 -5.18 16.62
CA ASP A 218 -0.86 -6.37 17.47
C ASP A 218 -1.51 -7.59 16.77
N HIS A 219 -1.56 -7.63 15.43
CA HIS A 219 -2.26 -8.72 14.71
C HIS A 219 -1.38 -9.56 13.77
N PHE A 220 -0.05 -9.49 13.87
CA PHE A 220 0.82 -10.27 12.99
C PHE A 220 0.68 -11.78 13.19
N ASP A 221 0.49 -12.24 14.43
CA ASP A 221 0.21 -13.66 14.70
C ASP A 221 -1.14 -14.10 14.12
N TRP A 222 -2.15 -13.21 14.16
CA TRP A 222 -3.45 -13.46 13.53
C TRP A 222 -3.34 -13.52 12.00
N LEU A 223 -2.60 -12.58 11.40
CA LEU A 223 -2.31 -12.58 9.95
C LEU A 223 -1.52 -13.82 9.53
N LEU A 224 -0.57 -14.26 10.34
CA LEU A 224 0.19 -15.49 10.12
C LEU A 224 -0.74 -16.72 10.22
N ALA A 225 -1.59 -16.80 11.25
CA ALA A 225 -2.57 -17.87 11.38
C ALA A 225 -3.51 -17.93 10.17
N ARG A 226 -4.03 -16.77 9.72
CA ARG A 226 -4.82 -16.63 8.50
C ARG A 226 -4.07 -17.09 7.26
N THR A 227 -2.80 -16.72 7.12
CA THR A 227 -1.94 -17.15 6.02
C THR A 227 -1.82 -18.67 5.95
N ASN A 228 -1.65 -19.31 7.11
CA ASN A 228 -1.57 -20.76 7.26
C ASN A 228 -2.95 -21.47 7.19
N GLY A 229 -4.02 -20.71 7.04
CA GLY A 229 -5.37 -21.21 6.78
C GLY A 229 -6.25 -21.44 8.01
N ALA A 230 -5.89 -20.84 9.15
CA ALA A 230 -6.82 -20.71 10.27
C ALA A 230 -8.09 -19.96 9.83
N ARG A 231 -9.25 -20.46 10.27
CA ARG A 231 -10.58 -19.89 9.96
C ARG A 231 -11.00 -18.85 10.99
#